data_AF-A0A7J7G754-F1
#
_entry.id   AF-A0A7J7G754-F1
#
_cell.length_a   1.000
_cell.length_b   1.000
_cell.length_c   1.000
_cell.angle_alpha   90.00
_cell.angle_beta   90.00
_cell.angle_gamma   90.00
#
_symmetry.space_group_name_H-M   'P 1'
#
loop_
_entity.id
_entity.type
_entity.pdbx_description
1 polymer ?
#
loop_
_entity_poly.entity_id
_entity_poly.type
_entity_poly.pdbx_seq_one_letter_code
_entity_poly.pdbx_strand_id
1 'polypeptide(L)'
;MLLRKGSQWFEINRKLAVYIVEDTTFYPKFDEFCKLACYVDEHYFPTMLTIHASNLLANRIGMAISTRPDGDSDRPRGGAHPATFGRADITEEFLKKVLEDQSCLYNNQPSSVCFLFARKFAPSALEPLLLLAPKYFGY
;
A
#
# COMPACT_ATOMS: atom_id res chain seq x y z
N MET A 1 -8.61 -0.20 -23.76
CA MET A 1 -8.91 -0.14 -22.31
C MET A 1 -7.59 0.14 -21.60
N LEU A 2 -7.44 1.28 -20.92
CA LEU A 2 -6.23 1.56 -20.15
C LEU A 2 -6.32 0.82 -18.81
N LEU A 3 -5.37 -0.09 -18.57
CA LEU A 3 -5.27 -0.79 -17.28
C LEU A 3 -4.66 0.13 -16.24
N ARG A 4 -5.23 0.15 -15.03
CA ARG A 4 -4.68 0.83 -13.86
C ARG A 4 -3.98 -0.22 -13.01
N LYS A 5 -2.78 0.10 -12.55
CA LYS A 5 -2.03 -0.73 -11.61
C LYS A 5 -2.13 -0.13 -10.20
N GLY A 6 -2.41 -0.97 -9.23
CA GLY A 6 -2.45 -0.65 -7.81
C GLY A 6 -1.67 -1.64 -6.96
N SER A 7 -1.88 -1.57 -5.66
CA SER A 7 -1.38 -2.54 -4.68
C SER A 7 -2.40 -3.65 -4.48
N GLN A 8 -1.93 -4.89 -4.33
CA GLN A 8 -2.75 -6.03 -3.89
C GLN A 8 -3.44 -5.78 -2.54
N TRP A 9 -2.86 -4.93 -1.70
CA TRP A 9 -3.38 -4.57 -0.39
C TRP A 9 -3.96 -3.18 -0.45
N PHE A 10 -5.22 -3.08 -0.05
CA PHE A 10 -5.99 -1.85 -0.10
C PHE A 10 -7.02 -1.85 1.03
N GLU A 11 -7.49 -0.64 1.34
CA GLU A 11 -8.68 -0.42 2.14
C GLU A 11 -9.82 -0.07 1.17
N ILE A 12 -11.03 -0.53 1.47
CA ILE A 12 -12.20 -0.24 0.66
C ILE A 12 -13.41 0.01 1.54
N ASN A 13 -14.22 1.01 1.18
CA ASN A 13 -15.48 1.24 1.86
C ASN A 13 -16.52 0.18 1.43
N ARG A 14 -17.54 -0.01 2.28
CA ARG A 14 -18.59 -1.02 2.05
C ARG A 14 -19.32 -0.86 0.71
N LYS A 15 -19.55 0.37 0.26
CA LYS A 15 -20.27 0.64 -0.99
C LYS A 15 -19.49 0.12 -2.21
N LEU A 16 -18.18 0.40 -2.26
CA LEU A 16 -17.31 -0.10 -3.32
C LEU A 16 -17.10 -1.62 -3.23
N ALA A 17 -17.09 -2.20 -2.03
CA ALA A 17 -17.01 -3.65 -1.86
C ALA A 17 -18.23 -4.37 -2.47
N VAL A 18 -19.43 -3.79 -2.37
CA VAL A 18 -20.62 -4.33 -3.05
C VAL A 18 -20.44 -4.34 -4.56
N TYR A 19 -19.93 -3.24 -5.15
CA TYR A 19 -19.63 -3.15 -6.59
C TYR A 19 -18.65 -4.23 -7.06
N ILE A 20 -17.68 -4.60 -6.22
CA ILE A 20 -16.75 -5.70 -6.52
C ILE A 20 -17.48 -7.04 -6.56
N VAL A 21 -18.29 -7.34 -5.54
CA VAL A 21 -18.93 -8.66 -5.40
C VAL A 21 -20.03 -8.89 -6.43
N GLU A 22 -20.73 -7.84 -6.85
CA GLU A 22 -21.81 -7.92 -7.84
C GLU A 22 -21.31 -7.86 -9.29
N ASP A 23 -20.02 -7.66 -9.53
CA ASP A 23 -19.51 -7.47 -10.90
C ASP A 23 -19.62 -8.76 -11.73
N THR A 24 -20.47 -8.71 -12.75
CA THR A 24 -20.58 -9.73 -13.79
C THR A 24 -20.14 -9.24 -15.17
N THR A 25 -19.65 -8.00 -15.27
CA THR A 25 -19.40 -7.33 -16.55
C THR A 25 -17.91 -7.14 -16.83
N PHE A 26 -17.12 -6.71 -15.84
CA PHE A 26 -15.71 -6.39 -16.04
C PHE A 26 -14.82 -7.60 -15.82
N TYR A 27 -15.07 -8.43 -14.79
CA TYR A 27 -14.25 -9.60 -14.51
C TYR A 27 -14.16 -10.59 -15.66
N PRO A 28 -15.26 -10.98 -16.36
CA PRO A 28 -15.16 -11.92 -17.48
C PRO A 28 -14.29 -11.39 -18.63
N LYS A 29 -14.39 -10.10 -18.94
CA LYS A 29 -13.52 -9.45 -19.92
C LYS A 29 -12.07 -9.44 -19.42
N PHE A 30 -11.87 -9.16 -18.13
CA PHE A 30 -10.54 -9.19 -17.54
C PHE A 30 -9.91 -10.57 -17.65
N ASP A 31 -10.64 -11.62 -17.30
CA ASP A 31 -10.20 -13.01 -17.43
C ASP A 31 -9.87 -13.38 -18.89
N GLU A 32 -10.68 -12.91 -19.85
CA GLU A 32 -10.44 -13.14 -21.28
C GLU A 32 -9.13 -12.48 -21.78
N PHE A 33 -8.89 -11.21 -21.43
CA PHE A 33 -7.77 -10.43 -21.97
C PHE A 33 -6.48 -10.48 -21.12
N CYS A 34 -6.58 -10.75 -19.82
CA CYS A 34 -5.45 -10.79 -18.88
C CYS A 34 -4.78 -12.17 -18.89
N LYS A 35 -3.94 -12.45 -19.91
CA LYS A 35 -3.29 -13.77 -20.06
C LYS A 35 -1.79 -13.79 -19.74
N LEU A 36 -1.05 -12.73 -20.07
CA LEU A 36 0.42 -12.67 -19.88
C LEU A 36 0.81 -11.33 -19.23
N ALA A 37 1.71 -11.37 -18.25
CA ALA A 37 2.24 -10.22 -17.50
C ALA A 37 1.16 -9.34 -16.81
N CYS A 38 -0.02 -9.90 -16.55
CA CYS A 38 -1.14 -9.21 -15.93
C CYS A 38 -1.41 -9.81 -14.55
N TYR A 39 -1.13 -9.03 -13.51
CA TYR A 39 -1.39 -9.39 -12.12
C TYR A 39 -2.82 -8.98 -11.79
N VAL A 40 -3.76 -9.93 -11.87
CA VAL A 40 -5.21 -9.67 -11.69
C VAL A 40 -5.48 -8.94 -10.38
N ASP A 41 -4.82 -9.37 -9.32
CA ASP A 41 -4.90 -8.83 -7.96
C ASP A 41 -4.35 -7.39 -7.82
N GLU A 42 -3.50 -6.94 -8.75
CA GLU A 42 -2.99 -5.56 -8.79
C GLU A 42 -3.70 -4.68 -9.82
N HIS A 43 -4.50 -5.24 -10.74
CA HIS A 43 -5.06 -4.49 -11.88
C HIS A 43 -6.58 -4.50 -11.98
N TYR A 44 -7.25 -5.59 -11.61
CA TYR A 44 -8.69 -5.72 -11.82
C TYR A 44 -9.51 -4.69 -11.03
N PHE A 45 -9.38 -4.65 -9.69
CA PHE A 45 -10.14 -3.70 -8.88
C PHE A 45 -9.79 -2.23 -9.19
N PRO A 46 -8.51 -1.84 -9.32
CA PRO A 46 -8.18 -0.46 -9.71
C PRO A 46 -8.78 -0.06 -11.05
N THR A 47 -8.75 -0.94 -12.06
CA THR A 47 -9.36 -0.64 -13.37
C THR A 47 -10.87 -0.55 -13.28
N MET A 48 -11.54 -1.57 -12.74
CA MET A 48 -13.00 -1.63 -12.66
C MET A 48 -13.56 -0.45 -11.87
N LEU A 49 -13.00 -0.16 -10.69
CA LEU A 49 -13.50 0.93 -9.84
C LEU A 49 -13.19 2.31 -10.42
N THR A 50 -12.11 2.48 -11.19
CA THR A 50 -11.85 3.75 -11.90
C THR A 50 -12.90 4.00 -12.98
N ILE A 51 -13.40 2.95 -13.63
CA ILE A 51 -14.46 3.07 -14.64
C ILE A 51 -15.81 3.30 -13.95
N HIS A 52 -16.10 2.57 -12.87
CA HIS A 52 -17.43 2.52 -12.26
C HIS A 52 -17.68 3.62 -11.21
N ALA A 53 -16.65 4.01 -10.44
CA ALA A 53 -16.80 4.84 -9.24
C ALA A 53 -15.55 5.69 -8.93
N SER A 54 -14.95 6.33 -9.94
CA SER A 54 -13.72 7.13 -9.78
C SER A 54 -13.82 8.23 -8.73
N ASN A 55 -15.00 8.84 -8.57
CA ASN A 55 -15.26 9.90 -7.60
C ASN A 55 -15.22 9.43 -6.13
N LEU A 56 -15.28 8.12 -5.89
CA LEU A 56 -15.25 7.52 -4.55
C LEU A 56 -13.87 6.92 -4.22
N LEU A 57 -12.93 6.96 -5.17
CA LEU A 57 -11.58 6.47 -4.96
C LEU A 57 -10.74 7.53 -4.26
N ALA A 58 -9.99 7.11 -3.25
CA ALA A 58 -9.03 7.98 -2.60
C ALA A 58 -7.84 8.23 -3.54
N ASN A 59 -7.33 9.46 -3.59
CA ASN A 59 -6.12 9.81 -4.35
C ASN A 59 -4.82 9.30 -3.70
N ARG A 60 -4.90 8.34 -2.76
CA ARG A 60 -3.75 7.81 -2.00
C ARG A 60 -3.64 6.30 -2.08
N ILE A 61 -2.42 5.80 -1.89
CA ILE A 61 -2.12 4.38 -1.67
C ILE A 61 -2.20 4.15 -0.15
N GLY A 62 -3.10 3.27 0.31
CA GLY A 62 -3.35 2.99 1.74
C GLY A 62 -2.26 2.18 2.45
N MET A 63 -1.28 1.67 1.69
CA MET A 63 -0.06 1.08 2.23
C MET A 63 1.16 1.80 1.67
N ALA A 64 2.04 2.26 2.54
CA ALA A 64 3.45 2.29 2.21
C ALA A 64 4.13 1.16 2.95
N ILE A 65 4.89 0.34 2.23
CA ILE A 65 6.32 0.40 2.47
C ILE A 65 7.06 0.36 1.13
N SER A 66 7.77 1.43 0.85
CA SER A 66 9.08 1.34 0.21
C SER A 66 9.95 2.33 0.96
N THR A 67 10.82 1.85 1.85
CA THR A 67 11.88 2.70 2.40
C THR A 67 12.66 3.30 1.24
N ARG A 68 12.57 4.62 1.09
CA ARG A 68 13.57 5.40 0.38
C ARG A 68 14.74 5.62 1.35
N PRO A 69 15.96 5.14 1.04
CA PRO A 69 17.14 5.86 1.46
C PRO A 69 17.20 7.14 0.64
N ASP A 70 17.50 8.24 1.30
CA ASP A 70 17.78 9.50 0.65
C ASP A 70 19.11 9.32 -0.10
N GLY A 71 19.11 9.46 -1.44
CA GLY A 71 20.34 9.61 -2.21
C GLY A 71 20.67 8.62 -3.34
N ASP A 72 19.77 7.73 -3.79
CA ASP A 72 20.06 6.94 -5.00
C ASP A 72 18.88 6.89 -5.98
N SER A 73 19.06 7.60 -7.09
CA SER A 73 18.19 7.57 -8.26
C SER A 73 18.35 6.21 -8.95
N ASP A 74 17.45 5.27 -8.65
CA ASP A 74 16.67 4.57 -9.69
C ASP A 74 16.13 3.18 -9.27
N ARG A 75 16.44 2.64 -8.07
CA ARG A 75 15.76 1.41 -7.59
C ARG A 75 15.55 1.34 -6.08
N PRO A 76 14.34 0.99 -5.60
CA PRO A 76 14.13 0.55 -4.22
C PRO A 76 14.98 -0.71 -3.92
N ARG A 77 15.45 -0.85 -2.67
CA ARG A 77 15.86 -2.16 -2.13
C ARG A 77 14.70 -3.15 -2.35
N GLY A 78 14.90 -4.20 -3.15
CA GLY A 78 13.90 -5.25 -3.38
C GLY A 78 13.34 -5.41 -4.80
N GLY A 79 13.71 -4.52 -5.74
CA GLY A 79 13.28 -4.65 -7.15
C GLY A 79 11.78 -4.46 -7.33
N ALA A 80 11.11 -5.38 -8.05
CA ALA A 80 9.67 -5.33 -8.32
C ALA A 80 8.79 -5.64 -7.08
N HIS A 81 9.40 -6.07 -5.96
CA HIS A 81 8.70 -6.39 -4.73
C HIS A 81 9.19 -5.51 -3.57
N PRO A 82 8.35 -5.26 -2.54
CA PRO A 82 8.79 -4.47 -1.39
C PRO A 82 9.97 -5.12 -0.68
N ALA A 83 10.87 -4.30 -0.12
CA ALA A 83 11.99 -4.76 0.69
C ALA A 83 11.50 -5.52 1.94
N THR A 84 12.32 -6.45 2.44
CA THR A 84 12.08 -7.09 3.73
C THR A 84 12.95 -6.42 4.79
N PHE A 85 12.35 -5.92 5.86
CA PHE A 85 13.04 -5.27 6.99
C PHE A 85 13.42 -6.30 8.05
N GLY A 86 14.70 -6.39 8.36
CA GLY A 86 15.23 -7.25 9.42
C GLY A 86 15.57 -6.46 10.69
N ARG A 87 16.17 -7.17 11.66
CA ARG A 87 16.62 -6.59 12.94
C ARG A 87 17.41 -5.29 12.80
N ALA A 88 18.33 -5.23 11.83
CA ALA A 88 19.21 -4.09 11.61
C ALA A 88 18.51 -2.87 11.02
N ASP A 89 17.34 -3.06 10.38
CA ASP A 89 16.59 -1.96 9.78
C ASP A 89 15.62 -1.32 10.80
N ILE A 90 15.33 -1.98 11.92
CA ILE A 90 14.46 -1.45 12.97
C ILE A 90 15.29 -0.63 13.95
N THR A 91 15.38 0.67 13.67
CA THR A 91 16.06 1.64 14.53
C THR A 91 15.13 2.78 14.96
N GLU A 92 15.56 3.58 15.92
CA GLU A 92 14.82 4.78 16.34
C GLU A 92 14.65 5.79 15.21
N GLU A 93 15.67 5.93 14.37
CA GLU A 93 15.66 6.80 13.19
C GLU A 93 14.67 6.30 12.15
N PHE A 94 14.60 4.97 11.94
CA PHE A 94 13.61 4.36 11.06
C PHE A 94 12.18 4.68 11.53
N LEU A 95 11.87 4.49 12.81
CA LEU A 95 10.53 4.76 13.35
C LEU A 95 10.17 6.24 13.32
N LYS A 96 11.11 7.14 13.63
CA LYS A 96 10.92 8.59 13.48
C LYS A 96 10.61 8.97 12.03
N LYS A 97 11.37 8.45 11.06
CA LYS A 97 11.13 8.72 9.63
C LYS A 97 9.75 8.22 9.16
N VAL A 98 9.25 7.12 9.73
CA VAL A 98 7.93 6.58 9.39
C VAL A 98 6.80 7.41 10.00
N LEU A 99 6.99 7.97 11.19
CA LEU A 99 5.93 8.63 11.96
C LEU A 99 5.91 10.16 11.84
N GLU A 100 7.06 10.81 11.71
CA GLU A 100 7.19 12.27 11.85
C GLU A 100 7.35 13.00 10.51
N ASP A 101 7.94 12.34 9.50
CA ASP A 101 8.36 13.00 8.24
C ASP A 101 7.24 13.15 7.18
N GLN A 102 5.98 12.91 7.52
CA GLN A 102 4.91 12.82 6.51
C GLN A 102 3.66 13.61 6.89
N SER A 103 3.49 14.78 6.26
CA SER A 103 2.18 15.42 6.14
C SER A 103 1.46 14.89 4.90
N CYS A 104 0.27 14.32 5.07
CA CYS A 104 -0.57 13.87 3.96
C CYS A 104 -2.01 14.31 4.14
N LEU A 105 -2.80 14.19 3.08
CA LEU A 105 -4.23 14.47 3.13
C LEU A 105 -5.01 13.20 3.43
N TYR A 106 -5.74 13.22 4.53
CA TYR A 106 -6.76 12.23 4.87
C TYR A 106 -8.14 12.90 4.75
N ASN A 107 -8.99 12.44 3.83
CA ASN A 107 -10.29 13.06 3.53
C ASN A 107 -10.20 14.58 3.29
N ASN A 108 -9.19 15.01 2.51
CA ASN A 108 -8.88 16.42 2.22
C ASN A 108 -8.50 17.27 3.44
N GLN A 109 -8.20 16.65 4.58
CA GLN A 109 -7.66 17.31 5.76
C GLN A 109 -6.20 16.90 6.00
N PRO A 110 -5.31 17.82 6.40
CA PRO A 110 -3.95 17.48 6.78
C PRO A 110 -3.93 16.50 7.95
N SER A 111 -3.14 15.43 7.83
CA SER A 111 -2.92 14.44 8.86
C SER A 111 -1.43 14.12 8.96
N SER A 112 -0.97 13.87 10.18
CA SER A 112 0.35 13.31 10.48
C SER A 112 0.39 11.78 10.34
N VAL A 113 -0.77 11.12 10.21
CA VAL A 113 -0.85 9.65 10.13
C VAL A 113 -1.12 9.25 8.68
N CYS A 114 -0.05 9.00 7.94
CA CYS A 114 -0.13 8.70 6.51
C CYS A 114 -0.28 7.22 6.18
N PHE A 115 0.17 6.36 7.08
CA PHE A 115 0.14 4.92 6.91
C PHE A 115 -0.32 4.26 8.21
N LEU A 116 -1.24 3.30 8.08
CA LEU A 116 -1.74 2.51 9.20
C LEU A 116 -1.11 1.12 9.26
N PHE A 117 -0.70 0.62 8.10
CA PHE A 117 -0.15 -0.72 7.94
C PHE A 117 1.17 -0.68 7.19
N ALA A 118 2.06 -1.56 7.61
CA ALA A 118 3.40 -1.73 7.08
C ALA A 118 3.61 -3.24 6.84
N ARG A 119 4.24 -3.64 5.73
CA ARG A 119 4.49 -5.05 5.40
C ARG A 119 5.93 -5.37 5.02
N LYS A 120 6.21 -6.67 5.15
CA LYS A 120 7.49 -7.37 4.93
C LYS A 120 8.52 -7.07 6.02
N PHE A 121 8.19 -7.47 7.23
CA PHE A 121 9.14 -7.61 8.33
C PHE A 121 9.60 -9.06 8.42
N ALA A 122 10.90 -9.28 8.55
CA ALA A 122 11.46 -10.60 8.87
C ALA A 122 11.17 -10.94 10.35
N PRO A 123 11.15 -12.23 10.73
CA PRO A 123 10.98 -12.63 12.13
C PRO A 123 11.99 -11.97 13.09
N SER A 124 13.20 -11.66 12.60
CA SER A 124 14.24 -10.98 13.37
C SER A 124 13.93 -9.52 13.71
N ALA A 125 12.96 -8.89 13.05
CA ALA A 125 12.50 -7.53 13.34
C ALA A 125 11.54 -7.46 14.53
N LEU A 126 10.97 -8.60 14.97
CA LEU A 126 9.94 -8.63 16.01
C LEU A 126 10.41 -8.09 17.36
N GLU A 127 11.55 -8.58 17.85
CA GLU A 127 12.11 -8.15 19.14
C GLU A 127 12.37 -6.63 19.17
N PRO A 128 13.11 -6.03 18.22
CA PRO A 128 13.29 -4.58 18.17
C PRO A 128 11.99 -3.79 18.07
N LEU A 129 11.01 -4.26 17.28
CA LEU A 129 9.72 -3.59 17.13
C LEU A 129 8.97 -3.54 18.46
N LEU A 130 8.93 -4.66 19.20
CA LEU A 130 8.29 -4.72 20.52
C LEU A 130 9.01 -3.87 21.56
N LEU A 131 10.34 -3.81 21.52
CA LEU A 131 11.13 -2.96 22.43
C LEU A 131 10.89 -1.47 22.20
N LEU A 132 10.72 -1.05 20.95
CA LEU A 132 10.49 0.35 20.60
C LEU A 132 9.01 0.75 20.64
N ALA A 133 8.09 -0.21 20.65
CA ALA A 133 6.65 0.06 20.58
C ALA A 133 6.12 1.00 21.68
N PRO A 134 6.48 0.85 22.96
CA PRO A 134 5.99 1.75 24.01
C PRO A 134 6.43 3.21 23.81
N LYS A 135 7.60 3.42 23.20
CA LYS A 135 8.17 4.74 22.96
C LYS A 135 7.51 5.48 21.79
N TYR A 136 7.11 4.75 20.75
CA TYR A 136 6.65 5.34 19.49
C TYR A 136 5.16 5.15 19.19
N PHE A 137 4.56 4.07 19.69
CA PHE A 137 3.16 3.73 19.44
C PHE A 137 2.25 3.85 20.69
N GLY A 138 2.84 4.01 21.88
CA GLY A 138 2.11 4.36 23.10
C GLY A 138 1.28 3.24 23.73
N TYR A 139 1.65 1.97 23.50
CA TYR A 139 1.06 0.79 24.14
C TYR A 139 2.11 -0.19 24.65
#